data_AF-X1IXK5-F1
#
_entry.id   AF-X1IXK5-F1
#
_cell.length_a   1.000
_cell.length_b   1.000
_cell.length_c   1.000
_cell.angle_alpha   90.00
_cell.angle_beta   90.00
_cell.angle_gamma   90.00
#
_symmetry.space_group_name_H-M   'P 1'
#
loop_
_entity.id
_entity.type
_entity.pdbx_description
1 polymer ?
#
loop_
_entity_poly.entity_id
_entity_poly.type
_entity_poly.pdbx_seq_one_letter_code
_entity_poly.pdbx_strand_id
1 'polypeptide(L)'
;MGFVFGDGSMNFIGKRGDGVLHFSGKPQDLEEVRKDLEKIGYTPSPLHYQKTKDSRGSNKYYNCCSFAVNASSLVVLLETLGVPRGSKVSQAYRVPKWIFKAPLWQKRLFLASLFGCELRIPHRRLDRRGYFNAPAFPMAKREELIENGKDFLQDIAKLLKDFGVKSLYIDKRKKHINTKGKISWALELIISPKPGNLFNLWGKIGFEYNFKRAYIANVAVQYLKLKQRILKEKEAAIKEKVPQLLKTGLSY
;
A
#
# COMPACT_ATOMS: atom_id res chain seq x y z
N MET A 1 2.92 12.10 -3.92
CA MET A 1 3.03 11.29 -5.17
C MET A 1 2.52 9.86 -5.02
N GLY A 2 3.03 9.04 -4.09
CA GLY A 2 2.57 7.65 -3.93
C GLY A 2 1.07 7.53 -3.63
N PHE A 3 0.50 8.46 -2.85
CA PHE A 3 -0.95 8.58 -2.67
C PHE A 3 -1.70 8.79 -4.00
N VAL A 4 -1.18 9.64 -4.89
CA VAL A 4 -1.78 9.92 -6.20
C VAL A 4 -1.70 8.70 -7.11
N PHE A 5 -0.68 7.84 -6.97
CA PHE A 5 -0.64 6.53 -7.63
C PHE A 5 -1.74 5.58 -7.14
N GLY A 6 -2.09 5.62 -5.85
CA GLY A 6 -3.19 4.88 -5.24
C GLY A 6 -4.54 5.56 -5.44
N ASP A 7 -5.09 6.10 -4.35
CA ASP A 7 -6.46 6.63 -4.27
C ASP A 7 -6.65 8.05 -4.83
N GLY A 8 -5.58 8.76 -5.19
CA GLY A 8 -5.69 10.07 -5.83
C GLY A 8 -5.99 9.99 -7.34
N SER A 9 -6.46 11.08 -7.93
CA SER A 9 -6.56 11.23 -9.38
C SER A 9 -6.21 12.65 -9.80
N MET A 10 -5.79 12.82 -11.05
CA MET A 10 -5.49 14.13 -11.63
C MET A 10 -5.97 14.17 -13.07
N ASN A 11 -6.56 15.30 -13.48
CA ASN A 11 -7.10 15.53 -14.83
C ASN A 11 -7.10 17.03 -15.15
N PHE A 12 -7.24 17.37 -16.43
CA PHE A 12 -7.64 18.70 -16.86
C PHE A 12 -9.14 18.68 -17.17
N ILE A 13 -9.90 19.61 -16.59
CA ILE A 13 -11.37 19.65 -16.68
C ILE A 13 -11.88 21.01 -17.16
N GLY A 14 -13.13 21.03 -17.65
CA GLY A 14 -13.80 22.24 -18.10
C GLY A 14 -13.29 22.79 -19.43
N LYS A 15 -13.96 23.81 -19.96
CA LYS A 15 -13.62 24.42 -21.26
C LYS A 15 -12.25 25.12 -21.26
N ARG A 16 -11.81 25.63 -20.10
CA ARG A 16 -10.52 26.31 -19.92
C ARG A 16 -9.35 25.33 -19.73
N GLY A 17 -9.63 24.05 -19.48
CA GLY A 17 -8.60 23.05 -19.23
C GLY A 17 -7.89 23.27 -17.89
N ASP A 18 -8.64 23.43 -16.80
CA ASP A 18 -8.08 23.63 -15.47
C ASP A 18 -7.58 22.30 -14.90
N GLY A 19 -6.33 22.26 -14.41
CA GLY A 19 -5.74 21.06 -13.84
C GLY A 19 -6.22 20.85 -12.40
N VAL A 20 -6.88 19.73 -12.17
CA VAL A 20 -7.49 19.40 -10.87
C VAL A 20 -6.97 18.06 -10.38
N LEU A 21 -6.53 18.04 -9.12
CA LEU A 21 -6.28 16.83 -8.36
C LEU A 21 -7.47 16.53 -7.46
N HIS A 22 -7.79 15.26 -7.33
CA HIS A 22 -8.85 14.79 -6.43
C HIS A 22 -8.29 13.71 -5.51
N PHE A 23 -8.62 13.83 -4.23
CA PHE A 23 -8.17 12.93 -3.17
C PHE A 23 -9.39 12.38 -2.46
N SER A 24 -9.42 11.06 -2.24
CA SER A 24 -10.53 10.37 -1.57
C SER A 24 -9.99 9.49 -0.47
N GLY A 25 -10.70 9.38 0.65
CA GLY A 25 -10.21 8.64 1.81
C GLY A 25 -11.05 8.87 3.06
N LYS A 26 -10.46 8.61 4.21
CA LYS A 26 -11.08 8.95 5.50
C LYS A 26 -10.80 10.40 5.86
N PRO A 27 -11.71 11.09 6.57
CA PRO A 27 -11.54 12.50 6.90
C PRO A 27 -10.22 12.83 7.59
N GLN A 28 -9.86 12.08 8.65
CA GLN A 28 -8.63 12.27 9.41
C GLN A 28 -7.37 12.09 8.54
N ASP A 29 -7.39 11.11 7.64
CA ASP A 29 -6.27 10.80 6.76
C ASP A 29 -6.11 11.89 5.68
N LEU A 30 -7.23 12.40 5.16
CA LEU A 30 -7.23 13.48 4.18
C LEU A 30 -6.78 14.82 4.76
N GLU A 31 -7.02 15.07 6.04
CA GLU A 31 -6.54 16.31 6.68
C GLU A 31 -5.00 16.40 6.71
N GLU A 32 -4.31 15.29 6.90
CA GLU A 32 -2.85 15.27 6.79
C GLU A 32 -2.37 15.52 5.35
N VAL A 33 -3.08 14.98 4.36
CA VAL A 33 -2.79 15.28 2.94
C VAL A 33 -3.01 16.77 2.65
N ARG A 34 -4.09 17.36 3.16
CA ARG A 34 -4.40 18.80 3.00
C ARG A 34 -3.30 19.68 3.59
N LYS A 35 -2.90 19.43 4.84
CA LYS A 35 -1.82 20.16 5.51
C LYS A 35 -0.50 20.10 4.73
N ASP A 36 -0.16 18.93 4.19
CA ASP A 36 1.05 18.79 3.39
C ASP A 36 0.98 19.54 2.05
N LEU A 37 -0.20 19.60 1.43
CA LEU A 37 -0.44 20.40 0.22
C LEU A 37 -0.34 21.91 0.50
N GLU A 38 -0.86 22.36 1.65
CA GLU A 38 -0.74 23.75 2.10
C GLU A 38 0.73 24.14 2.32
N LYS A 39 1.53 23.26 2.93
CA LYS A 39 2.98 23.50 3.15
C LYS A 39 3.76 23.68 1.85
N ILE A 40 3.33 23.05 0.75
CA ILE A 40 3.97 23.20 -0.56
C ILE A 40 3.30 24.28 -1.44
N GLY A 41 2.43 25.10 -0.86
CA GLY A 41 1.88 26.30 -1.49
C GLY A 41 0.59 26.11 -2.28
N TYR A 42 -0.13 25.00 -2.09
CA TYR A 42 -1.42 24.77 -2.75
C TYR A 42 -2.59 24.83 -1.77
N THR A 43 -3.71 25.37 -2.24
CA THR A 43 -4.93 25.52 -1.42
C THR A 43 -5.92 24.39 -1.68
N PRO A 44 -6.09 23.42 -0.77
CA PRO A 44 -7.10 22.39 -0.92
C PRO A 44 -8.52 22.93 -0.66
N SER A 45 -9.49 22.52 -1.47
CA SER A 45 -10.91 22.76 -1.21
C SER A 45 -11.32 22.09 0.11
N PRO A 46 -12.39 22.53 0.82
CA PRO A 46 -12.91 21.85 2.02
C PRO A 46 -13.16 20.35 1.81
N LEU A 47 -13.19 19.58 2.91
CA LEU A 47 -13.60 18.18 2.85
C LEU A 47 -15.10 18.09 2.48
N HIS A 48 -15.38 17.35 1.42
CA HIS A 48 -16.73 17.04 0.95
C HIS A 48 -17.13 15.64 1.41
N TYR A 49 -18.35 15.50 1.90
CA TYR A 49 -18.90 14.24 2.41
C TYR A 49 -20.07 13.81 1.53
N GLN A 50 -19.99 12.57 1.02
CA GLN A 50 -21.01 12.01 0.16
C GLN A 50 -21.44 10.63 0.67
N LYS A 51 -22.74 10.36 0.71
CA LYS A 51 -23.27 9.01 0.90
C LYS A 51 -23.46 8.36 -0.46
N THR A 52 -22.73 7.28 -0.72
CA THR A 52 -22.78 6.54 -1.98
C THR A 52 -23.41 5.17 -1.73
N LYS A 53 -24.43 4.82 -2.50
CA LYS A 53 -25.05 3.49 -2.46
C LYS A 53 -24.12 2.46 -3.07
N ASP A 54 -24.07 1.25 -2.52
CA ASP A 54 -23.31 0.14 -3.09
C ASP A 54 -23.76 -0.12 -4.53
N SER A 55 -22.82 -0.04 -5.48
CA SER A 55 -23.08 -0.34 -6.88
C SER A 55 -23.34 -1.83 -7.14
N ARG A 56 -23.07 -2.70 -6.15
CA ARG A 56 -23.30 -4.15 -6.23
C ARG A 56 -24.71 -4.59 -5.81
N GLY A 57 -25.67 -3.66 -5.75
CA GLY A 57 -27.07 -3.96 -5.48
C GLY A 57 -27.40 -4.28 -4.01
N SER A 58 -26.43 -4.14 -3.10
CA SER A 58 -26.73 -4.22 -1.66
C SER A 58 -27.36 -2.90 -1.19
N ASN A 59 -28.31 -2.96 -0.26
CA ASN A 59 -28.93 -1.74 0.32
C ASN A 59 -27.99 -1.01 1.30
N LYS A 60 -26.67 -1.16 1.12
CA LYS A 60 -25.63 -0.58 1.97
C LYS A 60 -25.20 0.76 1.39
N TYR A 61 -25.05 1.74 2.28
CA TYR A 61 -24.48 3.04 1.96
C TYR A 61 -23.08 3.13 2.55
N TYR A 62 -22.19 3.80 1.81
CA TYR A 62 -20.84 4.10 2.25
C TYR A 62 -20.66 5.61 2.31
N ASN A 63 -20.06 6.09 3.40
CA ASN A 63 -19.64 7.47 3.50
C ASN A 63 -18.30 7.61 2.75
N CYS A 64 -18.31 8.38 1.68
CA CYS A 64 -17.13 8.81 0.95
C CYS A 64 -16.76 10.22 1.43
N CYS A 65 -15.48 10.45 1.69
CA CYS A 65 -14.95 11.78 1.94
C CYS A 65 -13.87 12.08 0.91
N SER A 66 -13.85 13.31 0.41
CA SER A 66 -12.90 13.75 -0.60
C SER A 66 -12.66 15.25 -0.59
N PHE A 67 -11.56 15.69 -1.18
CA PHE A 67 -11.33 17.09 -1.52
C PHE A 67 -10.63 17.20 -2.88
N ALA A 68 -10.62 18.41 -3.42
CA ALA A 68 -9.96 18.73 -4.67
C ALA A 68 -8.93 19.85 -4.49
N VAL A 69 -7.96 19.90 -5.40
CA VAL A 69 -7.00 21.00 -5.52
C VAL A 69 -7.02 21.47 -6.96
N ASN A 70 -7.40 22.72 -7.20
CA ASN A 70 -7.27 23.35 -8.51
C ASN A 70 -5.85 23.91 -8.63
N ALA A 71 -4.98 23.19 -9.32
CA ALA A 71 -3.56 23.49 -9.42
C ALA A 71 -2.97 22.89 -10.70
N SER A 72 -3.14 23.58 -11.84
CA SER A 72 -2.56 23.16 -13.12
C SER A 72 -1.05 22.94 -13.04
N SER A 73 -0.32 23.81 -12.32
CA SER A 73 1.13 23.66 -12.12
C SER A 73 1.49 22.36 -11.40
N LEU A 74 0.72 21.95 -10.39
CA LEU A 74 0.95 20.69 -9.67
C LEU A 74 0.64 19.48 -10.55
N VAL A 75 -0.44 19.53 -11.33
CA VAL A 75 -0.78 18.45 -12.27
C VAL A 75 0.34 18.24 -13.28
N VAL A 76 0.82 19.33 -13.91
CA VAL A 76 1.93 19.27 -14.87
C VAL A 76 3.21 18.75 -14.20
N LEU A 77 3.53 19.21 -12.99
CA LEU A 77 4.69 18.73 -12.25
C LEU A 77 4.60 17.22 -11.96
N LEU A 78 3.45 16.72 -11.51
CA LEU A 78 3.30 15.30 -11.21
C LEU A 78 3.31 14.44 -12.49
N GLU A 79 2.68 14.91 -13.56
CA GLU A 79 2.68 14.23 -14.86
C GLU A 79 4.10 14.14 -15.44
N THR A 80 4.86 15.23 -15.40
CA THR A 80 6.28 15.25 -15.85
C THR A 80 7.18 14.38 -14.97
N LEU A 81 6.89 14.27 -13.67
CA LEU A 81 7.56 13.32 -12.78
C LEU A 81 7.12 11.86 -12.99
N GLY A 82 6.15 11.60 -13.87
CA GLY A 82 5.73 10.28 -14.33
C GLY A 82 4.51 9.70 -13.61
N VAL A 83 3.71 10.53 -12.93
CA VAL A 83 2.40 10.11 -12.39
C VAL A 83 1.40 9.95 -13.55
N PRO A 84 0.66 8.83 -13.64
CA PRO A 84 -0.35 8.64 -14.67
C PRO A 84 -1.56 9.58 -14.48
N ARG A 85 -1.97 10.28 -15.55
CA ARG A 85 -3.15 11.15 -15.58
C ARG A 85 -4.41 10.35 -15.94
N GLY A 86 -5.53 10.61 -15.27
CA GLY A 86 -6.81 9.94 -15.56
C GLY A 86 -6.88 8.45 -15.13
N SER A 87 -7.54 7.61 -15.94
CA SER A 87 -7.88 6.23 -15.56
C SER A 87 -6.67 5.30 -15.55
N LYS A 88 -6.09 5.05 -14.38
CA LYS A 88 -4.91 4.18 -14.18
C LYS A 88 -5.13 2.74 -14.66
N VAL A 89 -6.35 2.24 -14.51
CA VAL A 89 -6.72 0.87 -14.91
C VAL A 89 -6.58 0.67 -16.43
N SER A 90 -6.83 1.73 -17.21
CA SER A 90 -6.91 1.67 -18.68
C SER A 90 -5.72 2.29 -19.41
N GLN A 91 -4.61 2.54 -18.73
CA GLN A 91 -3.40 3.13 -19.34
C GLN A 91 -2.14 2.36 -18.93
N ALA A 92 -1.12 2.33 -19.76
CA ALA A 92 0.16 1.75 -19.41
C ALA A 92 0.99 2.74 -18.57
N TYR A 93 1.53 2.30 -17.44
CA TYR A 93 2.50 3.10 -16.66
C TYR A 93 3.43 2.20 -15.85
N ARG A 94 4.53 2.77 -15.37
CA ARG A 94 5.52 2.12 -14.50
C ARG A 94 5.88 3.03 -13.33
N VAL A 95 6.70 2.54 -12.41
CA VAL A 95 7.33 3.42 -11.41
C VAL A 95 8.33 4.33 -12.14
N PRO A 96 8.28 5.66 -11.93
CA PRO A 96 9.21 6.58 -12.56
C PRO A 96 10.68 6.22 -12.30
N LYS A 97 11.50 6.19 -13.35
CA LYS A 97 12.91 5.72 -13.29
C LYS A 97 13.75 6.46 -12.24
N TRP A 98 13.47 7.75 -12.02
CA TRP A 98 14.19 8.56 -11.05
C TRP A 98 13.95 8.11 -9.60
N ILE A 99 12.80 7.48 -9.28
CA ILE A 99 12.51 6.96 -7.93
C ILE A 99 13.52 5.88 -7.54
N PHE A 100 13.99 5.07 -8.49
CA PHE A 100 15.02 4.06 -8.23
C PHE A 100 16.39 4.66 -7.86
N LYS A 101 16.64 5.91 -8.26
CA LYS A 101 17.86 6.65 -7.94
C LYS A 101 17.71 7.57 -6.72
N ALA A 102 16.49 7.72 -6.22
CA ALA A 102 16.20 8.59 -5.08
C ALA A 102 16.81 8.06 -3.77
N PRO A 103 17.15 8.94 -2.80
CA PRO A 103 17.53 8.53 -1.46
C PRO A 103 16.49 7.61 -0.80
N LEU A 104 16.95 6.74 0.11
CA LEU A 104 16.09 5.75 0.77
C LEU A 104 14.85 6.36 1.44
N TRP A 105 14.97 7.54 2.05
CA TRP A 105 13.83 8.19 2.70
C TRP A 105 12.74 8.63 1.70
N GLN A 106 13.10 9.05 0.49
CA GLN A 106 12.14 9.39 -0.57
C GLN A 106 11.45 8.16 -1.12
N LYS A 107 12.23 7.09 -1.38
CA LYS A 107 11.68 5.77 -1.75
C LYS A 107 10.70 5.26 -0.70
N ARG A 108 11.05 5.42 0.58
CA ARG A 108 10.18 5.06 1.72
C ARG A 108 8.87 5.82 1.67
N LEU A 109 8.90 7.15 1.52
CA LEU A 109 7.69 7.98 1.47
C LEU A 109 6.80 7.65 0.26
N PHE A 110 7.40 7.38 -0.89
CA PHE A 110 6.66 6.92 -2.06
C PHE A 110 5.93 5.60 -1.79
N LEU A 111 6.64 4.58 -1.29
CA LEU A 111 6.05 3.28 -0.98
C LEU A 111 5.01 3.38 0.15
N ALA A 112 5.31 4.08 1.23
CA ALA A 112 4.46 4.16 2.41
C ALA A 112 3.15 4.90 2.11
N SER A 113 3.18 5.97 1.30
CA SER A 113 1.96 6.66 0.86
C SER A 113 1.14 5.82 -0.13
N LEU A 114 1.79 5.08 -1.03
CA LEU A 114 1.10 4.13 -1.92
C LEU A 114 0.46 2.96 -1.15
N PHE A 115 1.16 2.43 -0.16
CA PHE A 115 0.68 1.35 0.70
C PHE A 115 -0.43 1.81 1.65
N GLY A 116 -0.43 3.08 2.05
CA GLY A 116 -1.53 3.72 2.77
C GLY A 116 -2.87 3.56 2.08
N CYS A 117 -2.88 3.64 0.75
CA CYS A 117 -4.05 3.43 -0.09
C CYS A 117 -4.41 1.94 -0.18
N GLU A 118 -3.48 1.11 -0.68
CA GLU A 118 -3.84 -0.19 -1.27
C GLU A 118 -3.34 -1.41 -0.50
N LEU A 119 -2.20 -1.34 0.21
CA LEU A 119 -1.56 -2.53 0.80
C LEU A 119 -2.41 -3.09 1.95
N ARG A 120 -2.77 -4.38 1.88
CA ARG A 120 -3.60 -5.02 2.92
C ARG A 120 -2.99 -4.90 4.32
N ILE A 121 -3.84 -4.61 5.30
CA ILE A 121 -3.45 -4.48 6.71
C ILE A 121 -2.90 -5.79 7.29
N PRO A 122 -2.03 -5.72 8.31
CA PRO A 122 -1.66 -6.88 9.11
C PRO A 122 -2.92 -7.59 9.64
N HIS A 123 -2.99 -8.90 9.43
CA HIS A 123 -4.05 -9.73 9.98
C HIS A 123 -3.54 -11.15 10.22
N ARG A 124 -4.03 -11.78 11.30
CA ARG A 124 -3.58 -13.09 11.76
C ARG A 124 -4.02 -14.20 10.81
N ARG A 125 -3.23 -15.27 10.72
CA ARG A 125 -3.66 -16.54 10.14
C ARG A 125 -4.69 -17.20 11.08
N LEU A 126 -5.77 -17.73 10.51
CA LEU A 126 -6.79 -18.44 11.29
C LEU A 126 -6.31 -19.85 11.64
N ASP A 127 -5.63 -20.50 10.71
CA ASP A 127 -5.10 -21.87 10.78
C ASP A 127 -3.78 -21.98 11.58
N ARG A 128 -3.01 -20.90 11.69
CA ARG A 128 -1.71 -20.90 12.39
C ARG A 128 -1.60 -19.74 13.37
N ARG A 129 -1.93 -20.02 14.64
CA ARG A 129 -1.84 -19.03 15.73
C ARG A 129 -0.43 -18.43 15.81
N GLY A 130 -0.37 -17.12 16.02
CA GLY A 130 0.89 -16.36 16.13
C GLY A 130 1.62 -16.07 14.82
N TYR A 131 1.00 -16.31 13.66
CA TYR A 131 1.54 -15.92 12.35
C TYR A 131 0.59 -14.94 11.65
N PHE A 132 1.15 -14.10 10.78
CA PHE A 132 0.38 -13.22 9.89
C PHE A 132 0.19 -13.86 8.52
N ASN A 133 -0.89 -13.50 7.84
CA ASN A 133 -1.04 -13.79 6.41
C ASN A 133 -0.02 -13.00 5.59
N ALA A 134 0.26 -13.48 4.38
CA ALA A 134 1.08 -12.75 3.41
C ALA A 134 0.39 -11.42 3.07
N PRO A 135 1.06 -10.26 3.25
CA PRO A 135 0.54 -8.99 2.78
C PRO A 135 0.42 -9.03 1.25
N ALA A 136 -0.71 -8.53 0.74
CA ALA A 136 -0.95 -8.42 -0.69
C ALA A 136 -1.10 -6.95 -1.05
N PHE A 137 -0.37 -6.51 -2.06
CA PHE A 137 -0.53 -5.19 -2.68
C PHE A 137 -1.29 -5.35 -4.00
N PRO A 138 -2.59 -5.01 -4.03
CA PRO A 138 -3.42 -5.16 -5.20
C PRO A 138 -3.25 -4.00 -6.18
N MET A 139 -3.51 -4.27 -7.46
CA MET A 139 -3.80 -3.26 -8.47
C MET A 139 -4.75 -3.83 -9.52
N ALA A 140 -5.50 -2.97 -10.20
CA ALA A 140 -6.37 -3.37 -11.31
C ALA A 140 -5.81 -2.89 -12.65
N LYS A 141 -5.88 -3.75 -13.68
CA LYS A 141 -5.57 -3.40 -15.07
C LYS A 141 -6.61 -3.95 -16.03
N ARG A 142 -6.75 -3.30 -17.18
CA ARG A 142 -7.43 -3.88 -18.35
C ARG A 142 -6.72 -5.15 -18.81
N GLU A 143 -7.46 -6.02 -19.51
CA GLU A 143 -6.97 -7.33 -19.94
C GLU A 143 -5.74 -7.19 -20.87
N GLU A 144 -5.79 -6.22 -21.78
CA GLU A 144 -4.70 -5.85 -22.67
C GLU A 144 -3.48 -5.22 -21.96
N LEU A 145 -3.62 -4.83 -20.69
CA LEU A 145 -2.56 -4.18 -19.89
C LEU A 145 -2.05 -5.04 -18.73
N ILE A 146 -2.34 -6.35 -18.73
CA ILE A 146 -1.90 -7.26 -17.66
C ILE A 146 -0.38 -7.30 -17.53
N GLU A 147 0.34 -7.42 -18.64
CA GLU A 147 1.81 -7.48 -18.61
C GLU A 147 2.41 -6.16 -18.10
N ASN A 148 1.87 -5.01 -18.53
CA ASN A 148 2.25 -3.71 -17.96
C ASN A 148 1.98 -3.64 -16.44
N GLY A 149 0.86 -4.20 -15.97
CA GLY A 149 0.56 -4.31 -14.55
C GLY A 149 1.61 -5.15 -13.80
N LYS A 150 2.02 -6.28 -14.37
CA LYS A 150 3.11 -7.11 -13.80
C LYS A 150 4.42 -6.33 -13.76
N ASP A 151 4.77 -5.59 -14.80
CA ASP A 151 5.96 -4.73 -14.84
C ASP A 151 5.99 -3.71 -13.70
N PHE A 152 4.84 -3.05 -13.45
CA PHE A 152 4.71 -2.12 -12.33
C PHE A 152 4.86 -2.83 -10.98
N LEU A 153 4.26 -4.00 -10.79
CA LEU A 153 4.40 -4.77 -9.54
C LEU A 153 5.84 -5.28 -9.34
N GLN A 154 6.54 -5.64 -10.42
CA GLN A 154 7.96 -5.98 -10.37
C GLN A 154 8.82 -4.78 -9.99
N ASP A 155 8.47 -3.57 -10.43
CA ASP A 155 9.12 -2.33 -10.01
C ASP A 155 8.96 -2.07 -8.51
N ILE A 156 7.74 -2.24 -7.99
CA ILE A 156 7.49 -2.17 -6.54
C ILE A 156 8.31 -3.24 -5.82
N ALA A 157 8.38 -4.47 -6.32
CA ALA A 157 9.20 -5.53 -5.75
C ALA A 157 10.71 -5.17 -5.74
N LYS A 158 11.21 -4.48 -6.77
CA LYS A 158 12.60 -3.97 -6.80
C LYS A 158 12.83 -2.91 -5.73
N LEU A 159 11.94 -1.92 -5.60
CA LEU A 159 12.05 -0.90 -4.54
C LEU A 159 11.99 -1.51 -3.13
N LEU A 160 11.17 -2.54 -2.93
CA LEU A 160 11.08 -3.25 -1.65
C LEU A 160 12.41 -3.90 -1.22
N LYS A 161 13.24 -4.34 -2.17
CA LYS A 161 14.55 -4.96 -1.87
C LYS A 161 15.49 -4.01 -1.14
N ASP A 162 15.46 -2.71 -1.45
CA ASP A 162 16.27 -1.69 -0.79
C ASP A 162 15.99 -1.59 0.72
N PHE A 163 14.81 -2.02 1.16
CA PHE A 163 14.42 -2.06 2.57
C PHE A 163 14.58 -3.44 3.22
N GLY A 164 15.12 -4.42 2.48
CA GLY A 164 15.21 -5.81 2.90
C GLY A 164 13.86 -6.53 2.92
N VAL A 165 12.91 -6.10 2.07
CA VAL A 165 11.60 -6.72 1.92
C VAL A 165 11.57 -7.56 0.64
N LYS A 166 11.25 -8.84 0.78
CA LYS A 166 11.13 -9.84 -0.28
C LYS A 166 9.66 -10.06 -0.62
N SER A 167 9.34 -9.99 -1.91
CA SER A 167 8.10 -10.51 -2.48
C SER A 167 8.23 -11.99 -2.83
N LEU A 168 7.11 -12.69 -2.97
CA LEU A 168 7.03 -14.10 -3.34
C LEU A 168 6.72 -14.24 -4.83
N TYR A 169 5.56 -13.74 -5.25
CA TYR A 169 5.06 -13.85 -6.62
C TYR A 169 3.99 -12.78 -6.89
N ILE A 170 3.58 -12.65 -8.15
CA ILE A 170 2.46 -11.82 -8.59
C ILE A 170 1.31 -12.77 -8.96
N ASP A 171 0.16 -12.60 -8.34
CA ASP A 171 -1.04 -13.41 -8.57
C ASP A 171 -2.06 -12.64 -9.43
N LYS A 172 -2.86 -13.36 -10.23
CA LYS A 172 -3.98 -12.82 -11.03
C LYS A 172 -5.28 -13.39 -10.46
N ARG A 173 -6.02 -12.58 -9.70
CA ARG A 173 -7.08 -13.06 -8.80
C ARG A 173 -8.46 -13.08 -9.42
N LYS A 174 -8.98 -11.91 -9.77
CA LYS A 174 -10.41 -11.72 -10.03
C LYS A 174 -10.65 -10.91 -11.29
N LYS A 175 -11.52 -11.43 -12.15
CA LYS A 175 -12.10 -10.72 -13.28
C LYS A 175 -13.21 -9.81 -12.78
N HIS A 176 -13.17 -8.55 -13.21
CA HIS A 176 -14.21 -7.56 -12.95
C HIS A 176 -14.69 -6.98 -14.28
N ILE A 177 -15.99 -7.06 -14.52
CA ILE A 177 -16.66 -6.49 -15.68
C ILE A 177 -17.38 -5.24 -15.20
N ASN A 178 -17.03 -4.08 -15.77
CA ASN A 178 -17.70 -2.84 -15.41
C ASN A 178 -19.08 -2.73 -16.09
N THR A 179 -19.86 -1.71 -15.72
CA THR A 179 -21.19 -1.44 -16.30
C THR A 179 -21.20 -1.22 -17.80
N LYS A 180 -20.04 -0.89 -18.41
CA LYS A 180 -19.86 -0.73 -19.86
C LYS A 180 -19.35 -2.01 -20.55
N GLY A 181 -19.43 -3.17 -19.88
CA GLY A 181 -18.96 -4.46 -20.41
C GLY A 181 -17.44 -4.63 -20.49
N LYS A 182 -16.64 -3.61 -20.12
CA LYS A 182 -15.18 -3.67 -20.24
C LYS A 182 -14.58 -4.48 -19.10
N ILE A 183 -13.72 -5.44 -19.45
CA ILE A 183 -13.06 -6.37 -18.53
C ILE A 183 -11.84 -5.71 -17.87
N SER A 184 -11.59 -6.05 -16.61
CA SER A 184 -10.42 -5.70 -15.83
C SER A 184 -10.04 -6.86 -14.91
N TRP A 185 -8.75 -6.99 -14.62
CA TRP A 185 -8.21 -8.04 -13.76
C TRP A 185 -7.50 -7.42 -12.55
N ALA A 186 -7.74 -8.00 -11.38
CA ALA A 186 -6.99 -7.70 -10.17
C ALA A 186 -5.69 -8.52 -10.14
N LEU A 187 -4.57 -7.82 -10.11
CA LEU A 187 -3.23 -8.37 -9.89
C LEU A 187 -2.81 -8.09 -8.45
N GLU A 188 -2.11 -9.03 -7.80
CA GLU A 188 -1.64 -8.86 -6.43
C GLU A 188 -0.16 -9.22 -6.32
N LEU A 189 0.67 -8.28 -5.86
CA LEU A 189 2.03 -8.59 -5.42
C LEU A 189 1.97 -9.17 -4.01
N ILE A 190 2.36 -10.44 -3.87
CA ILE A 190 2.36 -11.14 -2.60
C ILE A 190 3.71 -10.94 -1.92
N ILE A 191 3.70 -10.42 -0.69
CA ILE A 191 4.89 -10.13 0.10
C ILE A 191 5.13 -11.26 1.10
N SER A 192 6.39 -11.63 1.33
CA SER A 192 6.72 -12.76 2.21
C SER A 192 6.22 -12.54 3.64
N PRO A 193 5.47 -13.50 4.23
CA PRO A 193 4.99 -13.41 5.61
C PRO A 193 6.03 -13.80 6.66
N LYS A 194 7.30 -13.99 6.27
CA LYS A 194 8.37 -14.33 7.23
C LYS A 194 8.52 -13.20 8.26
N PRO A 195 8.67 -13.49 9.57
CA PRO A 195 8.70 -12.46 10.61
C PRO A 195 9.67 -11.30 10.36
N GLY A 196 10.92 -11.59 9.99
CA GLY A 196 11.91 -10.54 9.67
C GLY A 196 11.54 -9.70 8.43
N ASN A 197 10.85 -10.30 7.47
CA ASN A 197 10.36 -9.60 6.29
C ASN A 197 9.22 -8.63 6.63
N LEU A 198 8.29 -9.07 7.46
CA LEU A 198 7.18 -8.25 7.96
C LEU A 198 7.67 -7.12 8.87
N PHE A 199 8.70 -7.40 9.68
CA PHE A 199 9.36 -6.37 10.49
C PHE A 199 9.95 -5.26 9.60
N ASN A 200 10.63 -5.62 8.51
CA ASN A 200 11.14 -4.63 7.56
C ASN A 200 10.01 -3.87 6.84
N LEU A 201 8.97 -4.58 6.38
CA LEU A 201 7.85 -3.97 5.66
C LEU A 201 7.12 -2.94 6.53
N TRP A 202 6.67 -3.34 7.72
CA TRP A 202 5.86 -2.47 8.57
C TRP A 202 6.69 -1.54 9.44
N GLY A 203 7.89 -1.94 9.83
CA GLY A 203 8.77 -1.15 10.69
C GLY A 203 9.64 -0.14 9.96
N LYS A 204 10.10 -0.44 8.73
CA LYS A 204 10.94 0.50 7.95
C LYS A 204 10.14 1.31 6.95
N ILE A 205 9.17 0.71 6.26
CA ILE A 205 8.35 1.41 5.26
C ILE A 205 7.10 1.96 5.93
N GLY A 206 6.27 1.09 6.51
CA GLY A 206 5.05 1.48 7.21
C GLY A 206 3.95 1.98 6.25
N PHE A 207 3.12 2.89 6.74
CA PHE A 207 1.99 3.48 6.03
C PHE A 207 1.96 4.98 6.27
N GLU A 208 1.80 5.77 5.22
CA GLU A 208 1.53 7.21 5.30
C GLU A 208 0.11 7.49 4.81
N TYR A 209 -0.49 8.58 5.29
CA TYR A 209 -1.86 9.00 4.94
C TYR A 209 -2.91 7.91 5.19
N ASN A 210 -2.68 7.05 6.18
CA ASN A 210 -3.68 6.11 6.69
C ASN A 210 -3.41 5.74 8.16
N PHE A 211 -4.00 6.50 9.08
CA PHE A 211 -3.78 6.36 10.52
C PHE A 211 -4.11 4.96 11.02
N LYS A 212 -5.23 4.38 10.58
CA LYS A 212 -5.64 3.03 11.01
C LYS A 212 -4.62 1.97 10.55
N ARG A 213 -4.16 2.04 9.30
CA ARG A 213 -3.16 1.07 8.80
C ARG A 213 -1.84 1.24 9.54
N ALA A 214 -1.38 2.49 9.74
CA ALA A 214 -0.17 2.80 10.49
C ALA A 214 -0.24 2.27 11.93
N TYR A 215 -1.34 2.51 12.63
CA TYR A 215 -1.56 2.01 13.99
C TYR A 215 -1.47 0.48 14.08
N ILE A 216 -2.21 -0.24 13.23
CA ILE A 216 -2.21 -1.71 13.23
C ILE A 216 -0.81 -2.25 12.86
N ALA A 217 -0.11 -1.61 11.93
CA ALA A 217 1.25 -1.95 11.55
C ALA A 217 2.22 -1.81 12.73
N ASN A 218 2.13 -0.71 13.48
CA ASN A 218 2.95 -0.48 14.67
C ASN A 218 2.70 -1.55 15.74
N VAL A 219 1.44 -1.90 16.00
CA VAL A 219 1.08 -3.00 16.91
C VAL A 219 1.67 -4.33 16.43
N ALA A 220 1.56 -4.62 15.12
CA ALA A 220 2.12 -5.84 14.54
C ALA A 220 3.65 -5.88 14.65
N VAL A 221 4.34 -4.76 14.48
CA VAL A 221 5.80 -4.65 14.66
C VAL A 221 6.19 -4.96 16.12
N GLN A 222 5.47 -4.44 17.11
CA GLN A 222 5.76 -4.74 18.51
C GLN A 222 5.54 -6.22 18.83
N TYR A 223 4.46 -6.81 18.31
CA TYR A 223 4.24 -8.25 18.42
C TYR A 223 5.39 -9.05 17.80
N LEU A 224 5.88 -8.66 16.62
CA LEU A 224 7.01 -9.34 15.96
C LEU A 224 8.30 -9.23 16.79
N LYS A 225 8.57 -8.07 17.39
CA LYS A 225 9.72 -7.88 18.31
C LYS A 225 9.63 -8.82 19.51
N LEU A 226 8.46 -8.87 20.18
CA LEU A 226 8.23 -9.76 21.31
C LEU A 226 8.40 -11.23 20.91
N LYS A 227 7.79 -11.63 19.80
CA LYS A 227 7.92 -13.00 19.27
C LYS A 227 9.38 -13.35 19.01
N GLN A 228 10.15 -12.45 18.40
CA GLN A 228 11.55 -12.69 18.12
C GLN A 228 12.37 -12.84 19.41
N ARG A 229 12.09 -12.04 20.44
CA ARG A 229 12.72 -12.17 21.75
C ARG A 229 12.44 -13.53 22.38
N ILE A 230 11.17 -13.95 22.44
CA ILE A 230 10.76 -15.25 22.99
C ILE A 230 11.40 -16.40 22.23
N LEU A 231 11.50 -16.32 20.90
CA LEU A 231 12.16 -17.37 20.11
C LEU A 231 13.65 -17.47 20.43
N LYS A 232 14.35 -16.35 20.63
CA LYS A 232 15.76 -16.35 21.06
C LYS A 232 15.94 -16.93 22.46
N GLU A 233 15.08 -16.55 23.40
CA GLU A 233 15.09 -17.09 24.77
C GLU A 233 14.84 -18.60 24.76
N LYS A 234 13.90 -19.08 23.93
CA LYS A 234 13.66 -20.51 23.74
C LYS A 234 14.87 -21.22 23.14
N GLU A 235 15.49 -20.67 22.10
CA GLU A 235 16.69 -21.25 21.50
C GLU A 235 17.85 -21.37 22.52
N ALA A 236 18.04 -20.35 23.36
CA ALA A 236 19.04 -20.38 24.43
C ALA A 236 18.71 -21.44 25.50
N ALA A 237 17.46 -21.46 25.99
CA ALA A 237 17.01 -22.43 26.98
C ALA A 237 17.09 -23.88 26.47
N ILE A 238 16.78 -24.11 25.19
CA ILE A 238 16.93 -25.44 24.55
C ILE A 238 18.40 -25.85 24.56
N LYS A 239 19.33 -24.96 24.18
CA LYS A 239 20.77 -25.28 24.17
C LYS A 239 21.33 -25.64 25.55
N GLU A 240 20.75 -25.14 26.63
CA GLU A 240 21.17 -25.45 27.99
C GLU A 240 20.45 -26.69 28.56
N LYS A 241 19.11 -26.70 28.51
CA LYS A 241 18.28 -27.75 29.10
C LYS A 241 18.37 -29.07 28.35
N VAL A 242 18.62 -29.04 27.03
CA VAL A 242 18.72 -30.28 26.27
C VAL A 242 19.95 -31.10 26.73
N PRO A 243 21.18 -30.58 26.72
CA PRO A 243 22.32 -31.32 27.25
C PRO A 243 22.16 -31.80 28.70
N GLN A 244 21.50 -31.01 29.57
CA GLN A 244 21.24 -31.40 30.96
C GLN A 244 20.28 -32.60 31.08
N LEU A 245 19.14 -32.54 30.38
CA LEU A 245 18.13 -33.62 30.43
C LEU A 245 18.66 -34.93 29.84
N LEU A 246 19.44 -34.86 28.75
CA LEU A 246 20.15 -36.02 28.19
C LEU A 246 21.14 -36.65 29.18
N LYS A 247 21.88 -35.82 29.95
CA LYS A 247 22.80 -36.31 31.00
C LYS A 247 22.08 -37.01 32.15
N THR A 248 20.84 -36.61 32.46
CA THR A 248 20.02 -37.23 33.51
C THR A 248 19.22 -38.45 33.04
N GLY A 249 19.44 -38.93 31.80
CA GLY A 249 18.75 -40.11 31.26
C GLY A 249 17.24 -39.90 30.98
N LEU A 250 16.79 -38.64 30.96
CA LEU A 250 15.41 -38.28 30.68
C LEU A 250 15.31 -37.83 29.22
N SER A 251 14.44 -38.50 28.45
CA SER A 251 14.10 -38.12 27.07
C SER A 251 13.07 -36.98 27.06
N TYR A 252 13.16 -36.12 26.03
CA TYR A 252 12.09 -35.16 25.65
C TYR A 252 10.86 -35.88 25.10
#